data_AF-A0A836LHB7-F1
#
_entry.id   AF-A0A836LHB7-F1
#
_cell.length_a   1.000
_cell.length_b   1.000
_cell.length_c   1.000
_cell.angle_alpha   90.00
_cell.angle_beta   90.00
_cell.angle_gamma   90.00
#
_symmetry.space_group_name_H-M   'P 1'
#
loop_
_entity.id
_entity.type
_entity.pdbx_description
1 polymer ?
#
loop_
_entity_poly.entity_id
_entity_poly.type
_entity_poly.pdbx_seq_one_letter_code
_entity_poly.pdbx_strand_id
1 'polypeptide(L)'
;MLLDRNRIRLLILAEATTCSPGQHIIGILRVEILQEVSVTAIRLMARGKENVFFKVAKGRFTVTRQQSFVHFEHLITLFGFSRECGRRGGASLAPGIYEYPFSIEIPPSAPPTYHCHTSAGDAEIAYTLRGIIDIPRGFDKKREISLHVLPTIAIQQYGQLLRAEKIMEARGIALAVEPGCCRRSKDTKAGVTVSVVVPAVALLQWKGYGDANLESSPAVPTYMNVRISLMNTSLKARIRTVRVTLSQHQHLIAQGDTYDAIQPIATSDVSPPGGELIPRASAVLNVKLHLPRSLRHSSKMPRSSPLPTLSTPCIQTTNLLTISFPELGADAMLSMMDAPVIVAAVDSDSKVPTVPCFYTMSTIHPEYRLGAE
;
A
#
# COMPACT_ATOMS: atom_id res chain seq x y z
N MET A 1 27.16 -35.73 4.69
CA MET A 1 26.88 -34.55 3.85
C MET A 1 25.66 -33.73 4.29
N LEU A 2 24.66 -34.28 5.00
CA LEU A 2 23.58 -33.47 5.62
C LEU A 2 24.04 -32.61 6.83
N LEU A 3 25.23 -32.88 7.37
CA LEU A 3 25.73 -32.31 8.61
C LEU A 3 26.39 -30.92 8.45
N ASP A 4 26.84 -30.56 7.24
CA ASP A 4 27.64 -29.33 7.06
C ASP A 4 26.84 -28.05 7.30
N ARG A 5 25.52 -28.09 7.08
CA ARG A 5 24.62 -26.97 7.38
C ARG A 5 24.57 -26.63 8.88
N ASN A 6 24.80 -27.61 9.76
CA ASN A 6 24.78 -27.42 11.21
C ASN A 6 26.10 -26.86 11.74
N ARG A 7 27.17 -26.93 10.93
CA ARG A 7 28.47 -26.34 11.23
C ARG A 7 28.52 -24.83 10.93
N ILE A 8 27.45 -24.26 10.39
CA ILE A 8 27.38 -22.86 9.99
C ILE A 8 26.18 -22.17 10.62
N ARG A 9 26.43 -21.00 11.23
CA ARG A 9 25.41 -20.03 11.64
C ARG A 9 25.51 -18.80 10.75
N LEU A 10 24.34 -18.26 10.42
CA LEU A 10 24.20 -17.16 9.48
C LEU A 10 23.28 -16.10 10.08
N LEU A 11 23.77 -14.87 10.16
CA LEU A 11 23.06 -13.73 10.72
C LEU A 11 23.14 -12.56 9.74
N ILE A 12 22.03 -11.85 9.59
CA ILE A 12 21.94 -10.62 8.79
C ILE A 12 21.67 -9.49 9.77
N LEU A 13 22.62 -8.56 9.86
CA LEU A 13 22.54 -7.40 10.76
C LEU A 13 22.39 -6.17 9.87
N ALA A 14 21.15 -5.72 9.66
CA ALA A 14 20.86 -4.48 8.93
C ALA A 14 20.68 -3.33 9.94
N GLU A 15 21.17 -2.14 9.60
CA GLU A 15 21.01 -0.94 10.44
C GLU A 15 19.54 -0.53 10.59
N ALA A 16 18.76 -0.72 9.52
CA ALA A 16 17.32 -0.49 9.50
C ALA A 16 16.59 -1.58 8.70
N THR A 17 15.42 -1.97 9.17
CA THR A 17 14.49 -2.86 8.45
C THR A 17 13.35 -2.08 7.79
N THR A 18 13.18 -0.80 8.13
CA THR A 18 12.25 0.12 7.48
C THR A 18 13.04 1.11 6.62
N CYS A 19 12.64 1.30 5.37
CA CYS A 19 13.34 2.14 4.41
C CYS A 19 12.37 2.83 3.45
N SER A 20 12.81 3.93 2.85
CA SER A 20 12.12 4.58 1.74
C SER A 20 12.64 4.05 0.39
N PRO A 21 11.85 4.12 -0.70
CA PRO A 21 12.38 3.85 -2.04
C PRO A 21 13.57 4.79 -2.35
N GLY A 22 14.62 4.26 -2.97
CA GLY A 22 15.89 4.98 -3.22
C GLY A 22 16.87 5.02 -2.03
N GLN A 23 16.50 4.46 -0.88
CA GLN A 23 17.38 4.41 0.28
C GLN A 23 18.33 3.20 0.23
N HIS A 24 19.56 3.39 0.69
CA HIS A 24 20.50 2.30 0.92
C HIS A 24 20.19 1.56 2.24
N ILE A 25 20.15 0.23 2.16
CA ILE A 25 20.15 -0.67 3.30
C ILE A 25 21.59 -1.11 3.52
N ILE A 26 22.15 -0.66 4.65
CA ILE A 26 23.53 -0.92 5.05
C ILE A 26 23.51 -1.95 6.19
N GLY A 27 24.51 -2.84 6.19
CA GLY A 27 24.63 -3.83 7.24
C GLY A 27 25.80 -4.79 7.06
N ILE A 28 25.75 -5.88 7.84
CA ILE A 28 26.77 -6.93 7.87
C ILE A 28 26.09 -8.30 7.75
N LEU A 29 26.58 -9.12 6.82
CA LEU A 29 26.29 -10.55 6.80
C LEU A 29 27.37 -11.27 7.63
N ARG A 30 26.99 -11.75 8.82
CA ARG A 30 27.88 -12.48 9.72
C ARG A 30 27.72 -13.98 9.52
N VAL A 31 28.84 -14.63 9.21
CA VAL A 31 28.95 -16.08 9.02
C VAL A 31 29.84 -16.64 10.13
N GLU A 32 29.27 -17.49 10.98
CA GLU A 32 30.00 -18.19 12.04
C GLU A 32 30.18 -19.65 11.64
N ILE A 33 31.42 -20.04 11.42
CA ILE A 33 31.86 -21.39 11.05
C ILE A 33 32.31 -22.09 12.34
N LEU A 34 31.59 -23.14 12.73
CA LEU A 34 31.84 -23.90 13.97
C LEU A 34 32.89 -25.00 13.76
N GLN A 35 32.96 -25.53 12.55
CA GLN A 35 33.90 -26.57 12.11
C GLN A 35 34.26 -26.27 10.66
N GLU A 36 35.42 -26.73 10.19
CA GLU A 36 35.84 -26.51 8.81
C GLU A 36 34.77 -26.99 7.81
N VAL A 37 34.41 -26.12 6.86
CA VAL A 37 33.40 -26.41 5.83
C VAL A 37 33.86 -25.84 4.49
N SER A 38 33.73 -26.64 3.44
CA SER A 38 33.88 -26.18 2.06
C SER A 38 32.68 -25.32 1.65
N VAL A 39 32.95 -24.13 1.11
CA VAL A 39 31.95 -23.16 0.65
C VAL A 39 32.28 -22.75 -0.79
N THR A 40 31.28 -22.78 -1.66
CA THR A 40 31.42 -22.32 -3.05
C THR A 40 31.30 -20.81 -3.15
N ALA A 41 30.33 -20.25 -2.43
CA ALA A 41 30.13 -18.81 -2.36
C ALA A 41 29.30 -18.38 -1.15
N ILE A 42 29.46 -17.12 -0.77
CA ILE A 42 28.60 -16.41 0.19
C ILE A 42 27.94 -15.27 -0.56
N ARG A 43 26.61 -15.25 -0.53
CA ARG A 43 25.76 -14.37 -1.32
C ARG A 43 24.75 -13.65 -0.44
N LEU A 44 24.35 -12.48 -0.88
CA LEU A 44 23.25 -11.71 -0.31
C LEU A 44 22.28 -11.35 -1.41
N MET A 45 21.00 -11.69 -1.22
CA MET A 45 19.94 -11.43 -2.19
C MET A 45 18.90 -10.51 -1.56
N ALA A 46 18.72 -9.33 -2.12
CA ALA A 46 17.58 -8.47 -1.83
C ALA A 46 16.50 -8.71 -2.88
N ARG A 47 15.25 -8.88 -2.45
CA ARG A 47 14.14 -9.19 -3.36
C ARG A 47 12.85 -8.50 -2.90
N GLY A 48 12.21 -7.77 -3.82
CA GLY A 48 10.85 -7.24 -3.68
C GLY A 48 9.90 -8.02 -4.58
N LYS A 49 8.94 -8.71 -3.98
CA LYS A 49 8.01 -9.59 -4.70
C LYS A 49 6.57 -9.32 -4.29
N GLU A 50 5.69 -9.23 -5.28
CA GLU A 50 4.25 -9.29 -5.04
C GLU A 50 3.69 -10.69 -5.27
N ASN A 51 2.75 -11.09 -4.41
CA ASN A 51 1.98 -12.31 -4.52
C ASN A 51 0.52 -11.99 -4.29
N VAL A 52 -0.34 -12.45 -5.20
CA VAL A 52 -1.79 -12.32 -5.08
C VAL A 52 -2.39 -13.72 -5.21
N PHE A 53 -3.33 -14.03 -4.33
CA PHE A 53 -4.08 -15.27 -4.33
C PHE A 53 -5.54 -14.97 -3.97
N PHE A 54 -6.51 -15.42 -4.76
CA PHE A 54 -7.93 -15.31 -4.39
C PHE A 54 -8.80 -16.38 -5.06
N LYS A 55 -9.98 -16.62 -4.47
CA LYS A 55 -10.96 -17.61 -4.93
C LYS A 55 -12.08 -16.91 -5.71
N VAL A 56 -12.37 -17.41 -6.91
CA VAL A 56 -13.44 -16.91 -7.79
C VAL A 56 -14.48 -18.01 -8.00
N ALA A 57 -15.76 -17.70 -7.82
CA ALA A 57 -16.84 -18.61 -8.16
C ALA A 57 -17.02 -18.66 -9.70
N LYS A 58 -16.95 -19.87 -10.28
CA LYS A 58 -17.24 -20.13 -11.70
C LYS A 58 -18.32 -21.20 -11.79
N GLY A 59 -19.58 -20.76 -11.86
CA GLY A 59 -20.75 -21.65 -11.80
C GLY A 59 -20.83 -22.36 -10.45
N ARG A 60 -20.78 -23.69 -10.46
CA ARG A 60 -20.81 -24.53 -9.23
C ARG A 60 -19.44 -24.75 -8.60
N PHE A 61 -18.37 -24.30 -9.25
CA PHE A 61 -16.99 -24.53 -8.79
C PHE A 61 -16.37 -23.25 -8.25
N THR A 62 -15.45 -23.39 -7.31
CA THR A 62 -14.58 -22.29 -6.86
C THR A 62 -13.19 -22.54 -7.42
N VAL A 63 -12.68 -21.60 -8.20
CA VAL A 63 -11.34 -21.66 -8.77
C VAL A 63 -10.41 -20.76 -7.97
N THR A 64 -9.26 -21.30 -7.57
CA THR A 64 -8.21 -20.51 -6.93
C THR A 64 -7.33 -19.88 -8.00
N ARG A 65 -7.13 -18.58 -7.90
CA ARG A 65 -6.22 -17.80 -8.74
C ARG A 65 -5.01 -17.39 -7.94
N GLN A 66 -3.85 -17.45 -8.58
CA GLN A 66 -2.60 -17.02 -8.01
C GLN A 66 -1.73 -16.38 -9.10
N GLN A 67 -1.16 -15.24 -8.78
CA GLN A 67 -0.20 -14.54 -9.62
C GLN A 67 0.92 -13.99 -8.73
N SER A 68 2.13 -13.92 -9.28
CA SER A 68 3.24 -13.25 -8.59
C SER A 68 4.08 -12.47 -9.59
N PHE A 69 4.68 -11.39 -9.13
CA PHE A 69 5.55 -10.54 -9.93
C PHE A 69 6.73 -10.07 -9.08
N VAL A 70 7.91 -9.95 -9.68
CA VAL A 70 9.15 -9.55 -9.00
C VAL A 70 9.44 -8.11 -9.42
N HIS A 71 9.28 -7.18 -8.48
CA HIS A 71 9.56 -5.77 -8.69
C HIS A 71 11.06 -5.48 -8.66
N PHE A 72 11.76 -6.18 -7.78
CA PHE A 72 13.18 -5.97 -7.51
C PHE A 72 13.85 -7.29 -7.18
N GLU A 73 14.99 -7.56 -7.82
CA GLU A 73 15.89 -8.64 -7.40
C GLU A 73 17.34 -8.18 -7.62
N HIS A 74 18.13 -8.24 -6.55
CA HIS A 74 19.54 -7.88 -6.55
C HIS A 74 20.32 -8.94 -5.79
N LEU A 75 21.16 -9.68 -6.50
CA LEU A 75 22.06 -10.69 -5.94
C LEU A 75 23.49 -10.15 -5.93
N ILE A 76 24.12 -10.16 -4.75
CA ILE A 76 25.52 -9.79 -4.56
C ILE A 76 26.29 -11.03 -4.11
N THR A 77 27.42 -11.31 -4.76
CA THR A 77 28.39 -12.30 -4.25
C THR A 77 29.44 -11.57 -3.40
N LEU A 78 29.48 -11.92 -2.12
CA LEU A 78 30.38 -11.35 -1.11
C LEU A 78 31.67 -12.17 -0.96
N PHE A 79 31.62 -13.45 -1.32
CA PHE A 79 32.76 -14.37 -1.33
C PHE A 79 32.56 -15.47 -2.37
N GLY A 80 33.64 -15.89 -3.04
CA GLY A 80 33.62 -16.95 -4.04
C GLY A 80 33.29 -16.46 -5.45
N PHE A 81 32.89 -17.38 -6.33
CA PHE A 81 32.60 -17.05 -7.73
C PHE A 81 31.13 -16.68 -7.93
N SER A 82 30.88 -15.63 -8.72
CA SER A 82 29.54 -15.35 -9.29
C SER A 82 29.02 -16.55 -10.08
N ARG A 83 27.70 -16.73 -10.08
CA ARG A 83 27.00 -17.77 -10.85
C ARG A 83 27.26 -17.68 -12.34
N GLU A 84 27.44 -16.47 -12.86
CA GLU A 84 27.63 -16.21 -14.30
C GLU A 84 28.98 -16.72 -14.82
N CYS A 85 29.99 -16.83 -13.95
CA CYS A 85 31.33 -17.20 -14.39
C CYS A 85 31.52 -18.69 -14.71
N GLY A 86 30.53 -19.55 -14.44
CA GLY A 86 30.59 -20.99 -14.71
C GLY A 86 31.68 -21.77 -13.96
N ARG A 87 32.55 -21.10 -13.20
CA ARG A 87 33.63 -21.70 -12.41
C ARG A 87 33.05 -22.45 -11.22
N ARG A 88 33.41 -23.73 -11.12
CA ARG A 88 33.08 -24.60 -9.99
C ARG A 88 34.32 -24.72 -9.09
N GLY A 89 34.61 -23.65 -8.35
CA GLY A 89 35.64 -23.64 -7.31
C GLY A 89 35.00 -23.26 -5.98
N GLY A 90 35.45 -23.88 -4.90
CA GLY A 90 35.09 -23.48 -3.54
C GLY A 90 36.35 -23.26 -2.72
N ALA A 91 36.19 -22.64 -1.56
CA ALA A 91 37.23 -22.52 -0.55
C ALA A 91 36.84 -23.34 0.69
N SER A 92 37.82 -23.84 1.43
CA SER A 92 37.59 -24.37 2.77
C SER A 92 37.67 -23.21 3.75
N LEU A 93 36.60 -22.97 4.50
CA LEU A 93 36.58 -21.97 5.56
C LEU A 93 36.89 -22.65 6.89
N ALA A 94 37.90 -22.13 7.59
CA ALA A 94 38.27 -22.58 8.92
C ALA A 94 37.21 -22.17 9.97
N PRO A 95 37.20 -22.78 11.16
CA PRO A 95 36.36 -22.31 12.26
C PRO A 95 36.66 -20.86 12.61
N GLY A 96 35.63 -20.03 12.75
CA GLY A 96 35.79 -18.60 12.97
C GLY A 96 34.53 -17.79 12.65
N ILE A 97 34.62 -16.48 12.84
CA ILE A 97 33.57 -15.52 12.52
C ILE A 97 34.06 -14.67 11.36
N TYR A 98 33.26 -14.62 10.30
CA TYR A 98 33.50 -13.86 9.08
C TYR A 98 32.39 -12.82 8.92
N GLU A 99 32.76 -11.58 8.62
CA GLU A 99 31.83 -10.48 8.48
C GLU A 99 31.97 -9.85 7.10
N TYR A 100 30.86 -9.76 6.39
CA TYR A 100 30.80 -9.22 5.04
C TYR A 100 29.89 -7.98 5.05
N PRO A 101 30.45 -6.75 5.01
CA PRO A 101 29.65 -5.55 4.93
C PRO A 101 28.91 -5.49 3.59
N PHE A 102 27.73 -4.90 3.58
CA PHE A 102 26.94 -4.69 2.37
C PHE A 102 26.25 -3.33 2.37
N SER A 103 25.96 -2.83 1.17
CA SER A 103 25.10 -1.67 0.93
C SER A 103 24.27 -1.95 -0.32
N ILE A 104 22.94 -1.97 -0.17
CA ILE A 104 22.00 -2.24 -1.26
C ILE A 104 21.01 -1.10 -1.35
N GLU A 105 20.94 -0.45 -2.51
CA GLU A 105 19.90 0.55 -2.78
C GLU A 105 18.57 -0.15 -3.09
N ILE A 106 17.50 0.24 -2.40
CA ILE A 106 16.14 -0.10 -2.80
C ILE A 106 15.79 0.76 -4.02
N PRO A 107 15.31 0.18 -5.15
CA PRO A 107 15.00 0.98 -6.32
C PRO A 107 14.04 2.12 -5.98
N PRO A 108 14.23 3.34 -6.53
CA PRO A 108 13.28 4.43 -6.32
C PRO A 108 11.87 4.07 -6.80
N SER A 109 11.76 3.17 -7.79
CA SER A 109 10.50 2.61 -8.30
C SER A 109 9.94 1.44 -7.47
N ALA A 110 10.46 1.15 -6.27
CA ALA A 110 9.94 0.08 -5.44
C ALA A 110 8.53 0.44 -4.88
N PRO A 111 7.50 -0.38 -5.11
CA PRO A 111 6.21 -0.18 -4.46
C PRO A 111 6.30 -0.30 -2.94
N PRO A 112 5.44 0.36 -2.17
CA PRO A 112 5.44 0.22 -0.71
C PRO A 112 5.09 -1.21 -0.29
N THR A 113 5.57 -1.62 0.89
CA THR A 113 5.15 -2.88 1.50
C THR A 113 3.65 -2.88 1.73
N TYR A 114 3.01 -3.97 1.32
CA TYR A 114 1.56 -4.10 1.28
C TYR A 114 1.16 -5.50 1.74
N HIS A 115 0.10 -5.61 2.50
CA HIS A 115 -0.50 -6.86 2.92
C HIS A 115 -2.00 -6.65 3.15
N CYS A 116 -2.82 -7.25 2.29
CA CYS A 116 -4.27 -7.24 2.42
C CYS A 116 -4.80 -8.66 2.55
N HIS A 117 -5.67 -8.86 3.54
CA HIS A 117 -6.50 -10.05 3.69
C HIS A 117 -7.97 -9.68 3.45
N THR A 118 -8.54 -10.25 2.40
CA THR A 118 -9.95 -10.11 2.01
C THR A 118 -10.72 -11.40 2.25
N SER A 119 -12.05 -11.38 2.09
CA SER A 119 -12.86 -12.60 2.24
C SER A 119 -12.58 -13.65 1.15
N ALA A 120 -12.10 -13.23 -0.03
CA ALA A 120 -11.81 -14.14 -1.13
C ALA A 120 -10.34 -14.56 -1.20
N GLY A 121 -9.41 -13.85 -0.55
CA GLY A 121 -7.98 -14.11 -0.71
C GLY A 121 -7.05 -13.07 -0.10
N ASP A 122 -5.76 -13.24 -0.40
CA ASP A 122 -4.63 -12.49 0.13
C ASP A 122 -3.84 -11.80 -0.99
N ALA A 123 -3.31 -10.63 -0.70
CA ALA A 123 -2.39 -9.92 -1.56
C ALA A 123 -1.26 -9.31 -0.73
N GLU A 124 -0.01 -9.52 -1.15
CA GLU A 124 1.17 -9.07 -0.42
C GLU A 124 2.23 -8.53 -1.38
N ILE A 125 2.89 -7.43 -1.00
CA ILE A 125 4.14 -6.94 -1.55
C ILE A 125 5.17 -7.01 -0.42
N ALA A 126 6.08 -7.98 -0.50
CA ALA A 126 7.08 -8.24 0.54
C ALA A 126 8.49 -7.99 0.01
N TYR A 127 9.32 -7.41 0.87
CA TYR A 127 10.74 -7.23 0.62
C TYR A 127 11.53 -8.10 1.59
N THR A 128 12.50 -8.85 1.06
CA THR A 128 13.33 -9.74 1.86
C THR A 128 14.80 -9.53 1.55
N LEU A 129 15.62 -9.67 2.59
CA LEU A 129 17.06 -9.74 2.49
C LEU A 129 17.50 -11.14 2.93
N ARG A 130 18.11 -11.88 2.00
CA ARG A 130 18.43 -13.29 2.16
C ARG A 130 19.92 -13.55 2.02
N GLY A 131 20.56 -13.95 3.12
CA GLY A 131 21.92 -14.47 3.13
C GLY A 131 21.91 -15.93 2.68
N ILE A 132 22.84 -16.29 1.81
CA ILE A 132 22.96 -17.63 1.21
C ILE A 132 24.42 -18.07 1.27
N ILE A 133 24.68 -19.27 1.75
CA ILE A 133 25.99 -19.92 1.70
C ILE A 133 25.84 -21.20 0.89
N ASP A 134 26.49 -21.22 -0.27
CA ASP A 134 26.41 -22.32 -1.22
C ASP A 134 27.42 -23.40 -0.83
N ILE A 135 26.93 -24.57 -0.42
CA ILE A 135 27.76 -25.68 0.05
C ILE A 135 27.90 -26.70 -1.09
N PRO A 136 29.12 -27.01 -1.55
CA PRO A 136 29.32 -27.94 -2.66
C PRO A 136 28.80 -29.33 -2.27
N ARG A 137 27.95 -29.91 -3.14
CA ARG A 137 27.31 -31.23 -2.93
C ARG A 137 26.44 -31.32 -1.65
N GLY A 138 26.10 -30.19 -1.05
CA GLY A 138 25.28 -30.08 0.16
C GLY A 138 24.03 -29.23 -0.06
N PHE A 139 23.31 -28.97 1.03
CA PHE A 139 22.19 -28.03 1.04
C PHE A 139 22.66 -26.65 1.48
N ASP A 140 22.38 -25.63 0.69
CA ASP A 140 22.74 -24.25 1.04
C ASP A 140 22.21 -23.85 2.41
N LYS A 141 23.02 -23.13 3.19
CA LYS A 141 22.54 -22.44 4.39
C LYS A 141 21.88 -21.14 3.93
N LYS A 142 20.65 -20.90 4.37
CA LYS A 142 19.89 -19.69 4.09
C LYS A 142 19.40 -19.06 5.39
N ARG A 143 19.45 -17.73 5.45
CA ARG A 143 18.80 -16.89 6.47
C ARG A 143 18.11 -15.75 5.75
N GLU A 144 16.97 -15.32 6.26
CA GLU A 144 16.16 -14.27 5.66
C GLU A 144 15.67 -13.32 6.74
N ILE A 145 15.63 -12.03 6.43
CA ILE A 145 14.95 -11.00 7.21
C ILE A 145 14.00 -10.22 6.29
N SER A 146 12.91 -9.72 6.86
CA SER A 146 11.94 -8.89 6.14
C SER A 146 12.36 -7.42 6.18
N LEU A 147 12.05 -6.72 5.10
CA LEU A 147 12.23 -5.29 4.95
C LEU A 147 10.86 -4.64 4.70
N HIS A 148 10.71 -3.39 5.15
CA HIS A 148 9.49 -2.60 5.00
C HIS A 148 9.80 -1.34 4.19
N VAL A 149 9.24 -1.26 2.99
CA VAL A 149 9.35 -0.09 2.11
C VAL A 149 8.16 0.84 2.39
N LEU A 150 8.44 2.09 2.74
CA LEU A 150 7.43 3.09 3.10
C LEU A 150 6.71 3.66 1.86
N PRO A 151 5.40 3.95 1.96
CA PRO A 151 4.69 4.71 0.93
C PRO A 151 5.09 6.17 1.00
N THR A 152 5.98 6.52 0.07
CA THR A 152 6.71 7.77 0.06
C THR A 152 6.31 8.60 -1.16
N ILE A 153 6.25 9.91 -1.00
CA ILE A 153 6.01 10.86 -2.10
C ILE A 153 7.15 11.88 -2.17
N ALA A 154 7.57 12.28 -3.37
CA ALA A 154 8.55 13.35 -3.52
C ALA A 154 8.04 14.68 -2.94
N ILE A 155 8.90 15.42 -2.25
CA ILE A 155 8.54 16.71 -1.60
C ILE A 155 7.93 17.72 -2.57
N GLN A 156 8.43 17.77 -3.81
CA GLN A 156 7.91 18.67 -4.85
C GLN A 156 6.45 18.35 -5.17
N GLN A 157 6.14 17.07 -5.35
CA GLN A 157 4.79 16.62 -5.64
C GLN A 157 3.87 16.77 -4.43
N TYR A 158 4.37 16.48 -3.22
CA TYR A 158 3.60 16.70 -1.99
C TYR A 158 3.19 18.16 -1.87
N GLY A 159 4.10 19.12 -2.11
CA GLY A 159 3.79 20.55 -2.09
C GLY A 159 2.74 20.96 -3.14
N GLN A 160 2.76 20.35 -4.33
CA GLN A 160 1.74 20.56 -5.36
C GLN A 160 0.38 20.02 -4.93
N LEU A 161 0.31 18.76 -4.48
CA LEU A 161 -0.93 18.11 -4.08
C LEU A 161 -1.53 18.71 -2.81
N LEU A 162 -0.71 19.24 -1.90
CA LEU A 162 -1.18 19.93 -0.70
C LEU A 162 -1.98 21.19 -1.03
N ARG A 163 -1.66 21.85 -2.15
CA ARG A 163 -2.36 23.04 -2.65
C ARG A 163 -3.47 22.70 -3.64
N ALA A 164 -3.50 21.46 -4.14
CA ALA A 164 -4.47 21.01 -5.10
C ALA A 164 -5.74 20.53 -4.40
N GLU A 165 -6.88 20.93 -4.95
CA GLU A 165 -8.19 20.45 -4.55
C GLU A 165 -8.78 19.60 -5.66
N LYS A 166 -9.42 18.49 -5.29
CA LYS A 166 -10.22 17.70 -6.21
C LYS A 166 -11.67 18.15 -6.09
N ILE A 167 -12.24 18.52 -7.21
CA ILE A 167 -13.60 19.03 -7.33
C ILE A 167 -14.45 18.00 -8.07
N MET A 168 -15.56 17.60 -7.47
CA MET A 168 -16.58 16.78 -8.12
C MET A 168 -17.90 17.53 -8.10
N GLU A 169 -18.54 17.67 -9.27
CA GLU A 169 -19.88 18.23 -9.39
C GLU A 169 -20.83 17.19 -9.95
N ALA A 170 -21.99 17.06 -9.31
CA ALA A 170 -23.09 16.24 -9.79
C ALA A 170 -24.38 17.03 -9.69
N ARG A 171 -25.16 17.00 -10.77
CA ARG A 171 -26.45 17.69 -10.87
C ARG A 171 -27.57 16.67 -11.00
N GLY A 172 -28.69 16.94 -10.34
CA GLY A 172 -29.90 16.13 -10.49
C GLY A 172 -29.77 14.71 -9.94
N ILE A 173 -29.02 14.51 -8.85
CA ILE A 173 -29.02 13.21 -8.15
C ILE A 173 -30.45 12.96 -7.67
N ALA A 174 -31.10 11.94 -8.25
CA ALA A 174 -32.49 11.65 -7.98
C ALA A 174 -32.69 11.28 -6.51
N LEU A 175 -33.74 11.83 -5.90
CA LEU A 175 -34.14 11.49 -4.55
C LEU A 175 -35.28 10.48 -4.60
N ALA A 176 -35.14 9.34 -3.92
CA ALA A 176 -36.23 8.38 -3.76
C ALA A 176 -37.18 8.88 -2.67
N VAL A 177 -38.03 9.85 -3.05
CA VAL A 177 -39.08 10.34 -2.16
C VAL A 177 -40.25 9.36 -2.23
N GLU A 178 -40.52 8.65 -1.14
CA GLU A 178 -41.70 7.80 -1.10
C GLU A 178 -42.96 8.62 -1.41
N PRO A 179 -43.79 8.18 -2.37
CA PRO A 179 -45.05 8.85 -2.64
C PRO A 179 -45.93 8.67 -1.39
N GLY A 180 -46.11 9.74 -0.62
CA GLY A 180 -46.99 9.71 0.56
C GLY A 180 -48.38 9.16 0.22
N CYS A 181 -49.13 8.73 1.24
CA CYS A 181 -50.36 7.91 1.22
C CYS A 181 -51.47 8.26 0.19
N CYS A 182 -51.37 9.35 -0.58
CA CYS A 182 -52.35 9.79 -1.55
C CYS A 182 -52.01 9.52 -3.03
N ARG A 183 -51.07 8.62 -3.38
CA ARG A 183 -50.65 8.34 -4.79
C ARG A 183 -50.34 9.61 -5.62
N ARG A 184 -50.00 10.73 -4.98
CA ARG A 184 -49.74 11.99 -5.66
C ARG A 184 -48.31 11.94 -6.24
N SER A 185 -48.25 11.95 -7.58
CA SER A 185 -47.10 12.11 -8.48
C SER A 185 -45.71 12.05 -7.83
N LYS A 186 -44.89 11.07 -8.25
CA LYS A 186 -43.43 11.13 -8.04
C LYS A 186 -42.95 12.50 -8.51
N ASP A 187 -42.24 13.23 -7.66
CA ASP A 187 -41.58 14.47 -8.05
C ASP A 187 -40.40 14.08 -8.95
N THR A 188 -40.66 13.97 -10.25
CA THR A 188 -39.66 13.58 -11.27
C THR A 188 -38.53 14.59 -11.39
N LYS A 189 -38.68 15.77 -10.75
CA LYS A 189 -37.68 16.83 -10.69
C LYS A 189 -37.01 16.92 -9.30
N ALA A 190 -37.37 16.05 -8.35
CA ALA A 190 -36.70 15.99 -7.06
C ALA A 190 -35.28 15.48 -7.24
N GLY A 191 -34.33 16.35 -6.96
CA GLY A 191 -32.93 15.98 -6.95
C GLY A 191 -32.10 16.87 -6.04
N VAL A 192 -30.81 16.55 -6.01
CA VAL A 192 -29.81 17.33 -5.30
C VAL A 192 -28.70 17.67 -6.29
N THR A 193 -28.28 18.93 -6.28
CA THR A 193 -27.01 19.33 -6.89
C THR A 193 -25.97 19.38 -5.80
N VAL A 194 -24.84 18.72 -6.04
CA VAL A 194 -23.76 18.53 -5.09
C VAL A 194 -22.46 18.96 -5.76
N SER A 195 -21.70 19.84 -5.10
CA SER A 195 -20.32 20.16 -5.45
C SER A 195 -19.43 19.85 -4.25
N VAL A 196 -18.39 19.07 -4.46
CA VAL A 196 -17.53 18.50 -3.42
C VAL A 196 -16.11 18.94 -3.67
N VAL A 197 -15.45 19.45 -2.65
CA VAL A 197 -14.05 19.84 -2.68
C VAL A 197 -13.30 19.08 -1.59
N VAL A 198 -12.26 18.35 -1.97
CA VAL A 198 -11.39 17.61 -1.04
C VAL A 198 -9.92 17.87 -1.33
N PRO A 199 -9.02 17.77 -0.33
CA PRO A 199 -7.59 17.83 -0.58
C PRO A 199 -7.14 16.66 -1.45
N ALA A 200 -6.16 16.89 -2.32
CA ALA A 200 -5.64 15.86 -3.21
C ALA A 200 -4.70 14.85 -2.52
N VAL A 201 -4.20 15.15 -1.32
CA VAL A 201 -3.28 14.28 -0.56
C VAL A 201 -3.62 14.27 0.94
N ALA A 202 -3.42 13.12 1.57
CA ALA A 202 -3.47 12.94 3.01
C ALA A 202 -2.18 12.24 3.49
N LEU A 203 -1.47 12.87 4.42
CA LEU A 203 -0.29 12.31 5.08
C LEU A 203 -0.71 11.63 6.38
N LEU A 204 -0.39 10.35 6.54
CA LEU A 204 -0.67 9.58 7.76
C LEU A 204 0.64 9.12 8.39
N GLN A 205 0.74 9.14 9.72
CA GLN A 205 1.95 8.63 10.37
C GLN A 205 2.12 7.13 10.11
N TRP A 206 3.35 6.70 9.80
CA TRP A 206 3.65 5.27 9.75
C TRP A 206 3.79 4.72 11.17
N LYS A 207 3.10 3.62 11.48
CA LYS A 207 3.34 2.88 12.72
C LYS A 207 4.16 1.63 12.44
N GLY A 208 5.48 1.77 12.53
CA GLY A 208 6.42 0.67 12.39
C GLY A 208 6.33 -0.36 13.52
N TYR A 209 6.82 -1.57 13.27
CA TYR A 209 7.04 -2.57 14.30
C TYR A 209 8.34 -2.25 15.03
N GLY A 210 8.26 -1.65 16.22
CA GLY A 210 9.38 -1.62 17.17
C GLY A 210 10.20 -0.33 17.27
N ASP A 211 10.01 0.66 16.40
CA ASP A 211 10.74 1.93 16.51
C ASP A 211 10.03 2.94 17.41
N ALA A 212 10.54 3.08 18.63
CA ALA A 212 9.99 3.98 19.66
C ALA A 212 10.44 5.44 19.53
N ASN A 213 11.32 5.78 18.58
CA ASN A 213 12.09 7.03 18.61
C ASN A 213 12.01 7.91 17.36
N LEU A 214 10.99 7.79 16.50
CA LEU A 214 10.82 8.81 15.45
C LEU A 214 10.33 10.11 16.10
N GLU A 215 11.22 11.11 16.14
CA GLU A 215 10.96 12.45 16.67
C GLU A 215 9.66 13.02 16.12
N SER A 216 8.93 13.74 16.99
CA SER A 216 7.60 14.28 16.75
C SER A 216 7.58 15.22 15.54
N SER A 217 7.35 14.66 14.36
CA SER A 217 6.94 15.41 13.18
C SER A 217 5.77 16.35 13.55
N PRO A 218 5.70 17.58 13.01
CA PRO A 218 4.64 18.54 13.29
C PRO A 218 3.28 17.86 13.30
N ALA A 219 2.41 18.24 14.24
CA ALA A 219 1.13 17.59 14.47
C ALA A 219 0.29 17.56 13.17
N VAL A 220 0.42 16.48 12.41
CA VAL A 220 -0.30 16.29 11.16
C VAL A 220 -1.78 16.14 11.53
N PRO A 221 -2.68 16.95 10.95
CA PRO A 221 -4.09 16.86 11.26
C PRO A 221 -4.58 15.45 10.96
N THR A 222 -5.19 14.81 11.95
CA THR A 222 -5.76 13.45 11.84
C THR A 222 -7.12 13.45 11.15
N TYR A 223 -7.43 14.50 10.38
CA TYR A 223 -8.70 14.63 9.69
C TYR A 223 -8.52 15.27 8.32
N MET A 224 -9.39 14.88 7.41
CA MET A 224 -9.54 15.47 6.08
C MET A 224 -10.77 16.37 6.07
N ASN A 225 -10.62 17.61 5.59
CA ASN A 225 -11.75 18.51 5.36
C ASN A 225 -12.38 18.22 4.00
N VAL A 226 -13.68 17.92 4.01
CA VAL A 226 -14.50 17.76 2.80
C VAL A 226 -15.53 18.88 2.80
N ARG A 227 -15.42 19.80 1.84
CA ARG A 227 -16.39 20.88 1.68
C ARG A 227 -17.45 20.45 0.67
N ILE A 228 -18.72 20.48 1.09
CA ILE A 228 -19.85 20.06 0.28
C ILE A 228 -20.81 21.24 0.12
N SER A 229 -21.03 21.66 -1.12
CA SER A 229 -22.08 22.62 -1.47
C SER A 229 -23.28 21.85 -1.99
N LEU A 230 -24.42 21.99 -1.33
CA LEU A 230 -25.67 21.30 -1.62
C LEU A 230 -26.74 22.28 -2.06
N MET A 231 -27.50 21.91 -3.09
CA MET A 231 -28.74 22.57 -3.47
C MET A 231 -29.84 21.53 -3.59
N ASN A 232 -30.84 21.61 -2.71
CA ASN A 232 -32.00 20.73 -2.72
C ASN A 232 -33.02 21.26 -3.74
N THR A 233 -33.19 20.59 -4.88
CA THR A 233 -34.17 21.00 -5.89
C THR A 233 -35.55 20.38 -5.69
N SER A 234 -35.71 19.50 -4.70
CA SER A 234 -37.01 18.88 -4.38
C SER A 234 -38.03 19.92 -3.91
N LEU A 235 -39.31 19.63 -4.18
CA LEU A 235 -40.43 20.41 -3.67
C LEU A 235 -40.85 20.03 -2.24
N LYS A 236 -40.50 18.82 -1.80
CA LYS A 236 -41.04 18.25 -0.56
C LYS A 236 -39.98 17.61 0.34
N ALA A 237 -38.95 17.01 -0.24
CA ALA A 237 -37.95 16.29 0.53
C ALA A 237 -37.10 17.26 1.35
N ARG A 238 -36.86 16.90 2.61
CA ARG A 238 -35.91 17.57 3.50
C ARG A 238 -34.69 16.67 3.64
N ILE A 239 -33.50 17.24 3.61
CA ILE A 239 -32.26 16.50 3.86
C ILE A 239 -31.82 16.80 5.29
N ARG A 240 -31.91 15.84 6.20
CA ARG A 240 -31.48 16.02 7.60
C ARG A 240 -30.05 15.55 7.86
N THR A 241 -29.67 14.50 7.15
CA THR A 241 -28.40 13.81 7.34
C THR A 241 -27.69 13.65 6.01
N VAL A 242 -26.42 14.05 5.96
CA VAL A 242 -25.50 13.82 4.86
C VAL A 242 -24.38 12.96 5.40
N ARG A 243 -24.25 11.75 4.86
CA ARG A 243 -23.19 10.81 5.23
C ARG A 243 -22.05 10.94 4.23
N VAL A 244 -20.85 11.13 4.74
CA VAL A 244 -19.62 11.17 3.96
C VAL A 244 -18.74 10.01 4.39
N THR A 245 -18.44 9.11 3.46
CA THR A 245 -17.62 7.92 3.70
C THR A 245 -16.39 7.97 2.81
N LEU A 246 -15.21 7.95 3.40
CA LEU A 246 -13.97 7.63 2.69
C LEU A 246 -13.77 6.12 2.76
N SER A 247 -13.73 5.47 1.61
CA SER A 247 -13.45 4.06 1.44
C SER A 247 -12.20 3.86 0.60
N GLN A 248 -11.64 2.66 0.67
CA GLN A 248 -10.56 2.21 -0.18
C GLN A 248 -11.06 1.07 -1.06
N HIS A 249 -10.89 1.23 -2.36
CA HIS A 249 -11.19 0.21 -3.35
C HIS A 249 -9.89 -0.53 -3.68
N GLN A 250 -9.89 -1.83 -3.43
CA GLN A 250 -8.79 -2.74 -3.70
C GLN A 250 -9.19 -3.62 -4.87
N HIS A 251 -8.41 -3.56 -5.94
CA HIS A 251 -8.58 -4.35 -7.15
C HIS A 251 -7.40 -5.31 -7.29
N LEU A 252 -7.68 -6.61 -7.15
CA LEU A 252 -6.70 -7.68 -7.23
C LEU A 252 -6.79 -8.36 -8.60
N ILE A 253 -5.66 -8.61 -9.25
CA ILE A 253 -5.58 -9.18 -10.59
C ILE A 253 -4.73 -10.46 -10.55
N ALA A 254 -5.27 -11.57 -11.03
CA ALA A 254 -4.52 -12.82 -11.17
C ALA A 254 -5.03 -13.68 -12.32
N GLN A 255 -4.14 -14.08 -13.23
CA GLN A 255 -4.45 -14.97 -14.37
C GLN A 255 -5.64 -14.49 -15.24
N GLY A 256 -5.79 -13.17 -15.39
CA GLY A 256 -6.86 -12.54 -16.18
C GLY A 256 -8.22 -12.43 -15.48
N ASP A 257 -8.39 -13.04 -14.30
CA ASP A 257 -9.55 -12.81 -13.44
C ASP A 257 -9.24 -11.66 -12.45
N THR A 258 -10.28 -11.00 -11.96
CA THR A 258 -10.17 -9.88 -11.01
C THR A 258 -11.02 -10.12 -9.77
N TYR A 259 -10.64 -9.48 -8.67
CA TYR A 259 -11.42 -9.43 -7.44
C TYR A 259 -11.40 -8.03 -6.85
N ASP A 260 -12.58 -7.51 -6.52
CA ASP A 260 -12.77 -6.17 -5.97
C ASP A 260 -13.24 -6.24 -4.52
N ALA A 261 -12.62 -5.44 -3.66
CA ALA A 261 -13.06 -5.23 -2.29
C ALA A 261 -13.11 -3.74 -1.98
N ILE A 262 -14.14 -3.31 -1.27
CA ILE A 262 -14.28 -1.93 -0.78
C ILE A 262 -14.23 -1.95 0.74
N GLN A 263 -13.33 -1.16 1.30
CA GLN A 263 -13.12 -1.03 2.74
C GLN A 263 -13.44 0.39 3.22
N PRO A 264 -14.40 0.62 4.12
CA PRO A 264 -14.56 1.93 4.73
C PRO A 264 -13.36 2.26 5.62
N ILE A 265 -12.74 3.42 5.39
CA ILE A 265 -11.65 3.98 6.21
C ILE A 265 -12.22 4.91 7.27
N ALA A 266 -13.07 5.86 6.86
CA ALA A 266 -13.66 6.88 7.72
C ALA A 266 -15.10 7.18 7.30
N THR A 267 -15.96 7.50 8.26
CA THR A 267 -17.34 7.91 8.00
C THR A 267 -17.72 9.03 8.95
N SER A 268 -18.43 10.03 8.42
CA SER A 268 -18.98 11.13 9.21
C SER A 268 -20.39 11.42 8.73
N ASP A 269 -21.31 11.50 9.68
CA ASP A 269 -22.68 11.95 9.45
C ASP A 269 -22.77 13.41 9.91
N VAL A 270 -23.22 14.30 9.02
CA VAL A 270 -23.39 15.72 9.32
C VAL A 270 -24.80 16.19 8.98
N SER A 271 -25.30 17.14 9.75
CA SER A 271 -26.56 17.81 9.47
C SER A 271 -26.33 19.18 8.84
N PRO A 272 -27.21 19.64 7.93
CA PRO A 272 -27.18 21.00 7.42
C PRO A 272 -27.31 22.05 8.53
N PRO A 273 -26.85 23.30 8.32
CA PRO A 273 -27.09 24.40 9.25
C PRO A 273 -28.60 24.55 9.51
N GLY A 274 -29.00 24.53 10.79
CA GLY A 274 -30.41 24.51 11.19
C GLY A 274 -31.04 23.11 11.32
N GLY A 275 -30.26 22.04 11.18
CA GLY A 275 -30.67 20.65 11.41
C GLY A 275 -31.25 19.96 10.17
N GLU A 276 -31.77 20.71 9.20
CA GLU A 276 -32.27 20.18 7.94
C GLU A 276 -32.14 21.17 6.79
N LEU A 277 -31.90 20.67 5.57
CA LEU A 277 -31.94 21.46 4.35
C LEU A 277 -33.33 21.34 3.73
N ILE A 278 -34.12 22.40 3.90
CA ILE A 278 -35.48 22.50 3.38
C ILE A 278 -35.52 22.49 1.84
N PRO A 279 -36.67 22.15 1.23
CA PRO A 279 -36.90 22.27 -0.21
C PRO A 279 -36.43 23.60 -0.79
N ARG A 280 -35.79 23.57 -1.96
CA ARG A 280 -35.29 24.74 -2.71
C ARG A 280 -34.27 25.60 -1.97
N ALA A 281 -33.68 25.11 -0.89
CA ALA A 281 -32.58 25.77 -0.19
C ALA A 281 -31.21 25.24 -0.63
N SER A 282 -30.18 26.02 -0.30
CA SER A 282 -28.78 25.61 -0.44
C SER A 282 -28.06 25.68 0.91
N ALA A 283 -27.04 24.84 1.07
CA ALA A 283 -26.17 24.86 2.25
C ALA A 283 -24.74 24.48 1.86
N VAL A 284 -23.79 24.97 2.65
CA VAL A 284 -22.38 24.57 2.58
C VAL A 284 -22.03 23.83 3.88
N LEU A 285 -21.50 22.63 3.74
CA LEU A 285 -21.08 21.76 4.85
C LEU A 285 -19.56 21.62 4.83
N ASN A 286 -18.93 21.79 5.99
CA ASN A 286 -17.50 21.50 6.18
C ASN A 286 -17.38 20.24 7.03
N VAL A 287 -17.17 19.09 6.38
CA VAL A 287 -17.15 17.78 7.02
C VAL A 287 -15.72 17.41 7.37
N LYS A 288 -15.48 17.08 8.65
CA LYS A 288 -14.18 16.57 9.12
C LYS A 288 -14.21 15.05 9.14
N LEU A 289 -13.56 14.43 8.17
CA LEU A 289 -13.36 12.98 8.15
C LEU A 289 -12.14 12.63 8.98
N HIS A 290 -12.35 12.10 10.18
CA HIS A 290 -11.27 11.64 11.04
C HIS A 290 -10.61 10.40 10.44
N LEU A 291 -9.38 10.58 9.98
CA LEU A 291 -8.56 9.51 9.45
C LEU A 291 -7.93 8.71 10.59
N PRO A 292 -7.67 7.41 10.37
CA PRO A 292 -6.90 6.59 11.29
C PRO A 292 -5.55 7.25 11.60
N ARG A 293 -5.12 7.19 12.87
CA ARG A 293 -3.88 7.84 13.32
C ARG A 293 -2.63 7.37 12.58
N SER A 294 -2.67 6.16 12.03
CA SER A 294 -1.53 5.56 11.36
C SER A 294 -1.92 4.74 10.14
N LEU A 295 -1.08 4.82 9.11
CA LEU A 295 -1.08 3.85 8.03
C LEU A 295 -0.52 2.52 8.53
N ARG A 296 -1.05 1.40 8.03
CA ARG A 296 -0.49 0.06 8.26
C ARG A 296 -0.15 -0.59 6.93
N HIS A 297 0.90 -1.40 6.90
CA HIS A 297 1.14 -2.28 5.75
C HIS A 297 0.15 -3.46 5.74
N SER A 298 -0.40 -3.85 6.89
CA SER A 298 -1.34 -4.98 7.00
C SER A 298 -2.76 -4.52 7.32
N SER A 299 -3.71 -4.90 6.45
CA SER A 299 -5.14 -4.84 6.72
C SER A 299 -5.69 -6.26 6.86
N LYS A 300 -6.24 -6.56 8.04
CA LYS A 300 -7.22 -7.65 8.18
C LYS A 300 -8.58 -6.99 8.09
N MET A 301 -9.28 -7.18 6.97
CA MET A 301 -10.67 -6.79 6.87
C MET A 301 -11.44 -7.37 8.07
N PRO A 302 -12.23 -6.57 8.82
CA PRO A 302 -12.73 -5.23 8.47
C PRO A 302 -12.01 -4.04 9.16
N ARG A 303 -10.82 -4.21 9.74
CA ARG A 303 -10.16 -3.12 10.51
C ARG A 303 -9.87 -1.92 9.63
N SER A 304 -10.38 -0.73 9.98
CA SER A 304 -10.31 0.54 9.25
C SER A 304 -8.91 1.14 8.99
N SER A 305 -7.85 0.35 8.98
CA SER A 305 -6.50 0.83 8.66
C SER A 305 -6.38 1.01 7.14
N PRO A 306 -6.07 2.23 6.66
CA PRO A 306 -5.92 2.47 5.24
C PRO A 306 -4.64 1.79 4.76
N LEU A 307 -4.66 1.27 3.53
CA LEU A 307 -3.46 0.83 2.81
C LEU A 307 -2.95 1.99 1.94
N PRO A 308 -1.69 1.95 1.47
CA PRO A 308 -1.18 2.95 0.55
C PRO A 308 -1.92 2.96 -0.80
N THR A 309 -2.09 4.14 -1.39
CA THR A 309 -2.56 4.28 -2.77
C THR A 309 -1.46 3.82 -3.73
N LEU A 310 -1.71 2.79 -4.53
CA LEU A 310 -0.71 2.23 -5.44
C LEU A 310 -1.36 1.52 -6.64
N SER A 311 -0.58 1.31 -7.69
CA SER A 311 -0.97 0.51 -8.85
C SER A 311 0.22 -0.34 -9.33
N THR A 312 0.10 -1.66 -9.24
CA THR A 312 1.05 -2.67 -9.72
C THR A 312 0.36 -3.62 -10.72
N PRO A 313 1.08 -4.55 -11.37
CA PRO A 313 0.46 -5.55 -12.26
C PRO A 313 -0.59 -6.43 -11.58
N CYS A 314 -0.43 -6.73 -10.29
CA CYS A 314 -1.36 -7.60 -9.57
C CYS A 314 -2.28 -6.88 -8.55
N ILE A 315 -1.95 -5.65 -8.14
CA ILE A 315 -2.64 -4.95 -7.04
C ILE A 315 -2.88 -3.49 -7.43
N GLN A 316 -4.12 -3.03 -7.34
CA GLN A 316 -4.44 -1.61 -7.41
C GLN A 316 -5.23 -1.21 -6.17
N THR A 317 -4.90 -0.05 -5.61
CA THR A 317 -5.56 0.48 -4.42
C THR A 317 -5.84 1.95 -4.64
N THR A 318 -7.12 2.30 -4.76
CA THR A 318 -7.63 3.67 -4.95
C THR A 318 -8.52 4.07 -3.79
N ASN A 319 -8.69 5.37 -3.57
CA ASN A 319 -9.58 5.87 -2.53
C ASN A 319 -10.87 6.40 -3.15
N LEU A 320 -11.99 5.99 -2.58
CA LEU A 320 -13.34 6.32 -3.01
C LEU A 320 -14.01 7.20 -1.94
N LEU A 321 -14.41 8.41 -2.31
CA LEU A 321 -15.24 9.25 -1.45
C LEU A 321 -16.70 9.11 -1.86
N THR A 322 -17.53 8.60 -0.94
CA THR A 322 -18.95 8.42 -1.14
C THR A 322 -19.74 9.42 -0.30
N ILE A 323 -20.69 10.12 -0.93
CA ILE A 323 -21.67 10.96 -0.25
C ILE A 323 -23.03 10.32 -0.42
N SER A 324 -23.72 10.06 0.67
CA SER A 324 -25.06 9.48 0.65
C SER A 324 -26.03 10.26 1.54
N PHE A 325 -27.32 10.09 1.25
CA PHE A 325 -28.42 10.71 1.98
C PHE A 325 -29.30 9.62 2.59
N PRO A 326 -28.96 9.07 3.77
CA PRO A 326 -29.54 7.82 4.29
C PRO A 326 -31.06 7.81 4.41
N GLU A 327 -31.67 8.98 4.67
CA GLU A 327 -33.12 9.13 4.83
C GLU A 327 -33.89 9.23 3.51
N LEU A 328 -33.19 9.32 2.37
CA LEU A 328 -33.77 9.58 1.04
C LEU A 328 -33.61 8.40 0.07
N GLY A 329 -33.26 7.22 0.60
CA GLY A 329 -33.14 5.97 -0.16
C GLY A 329 -31.77 5.73 -0.80
N ALA A 330 -31.59 4.54 -1.39
CA ALA A 330 -30.31 4.05 -1.91
C ALA A 330 -29.81 4.77 -3.17
N ASP A 331 -30.72 5.35 -3.97
CA ASP A 331 -30.38 6.01 -5.24
C ASP A 331 -29.69 7.37 -5.06
N ALA A 332 -29.68 7.90 -3.83
CA ALA A 332 -29.09 9.18 -3.49
C ALA A 332 -27.63 9.00 -3.04
N MET A 333 -26.79 8.47 -3.95
CA MET A 333 -25.36 8.26 -3.69
C MET A 333 -24.51 8.88 -4.80
N LEU A 334 -23.47 9.61 -4.39
CA LEU A 334 -22.43 10.16 -5.26
C LEU A 334 -21.09 9.57 -4.86
N SER A 335 -20.27 9.20 -5.84
CA SER A 335 -18.96 8.59 -5.60
C SER A 335 -17.89 9.26 -6.45
N MET A 336 -16.81 9.71 -5.79
CA MET A 336 -15.60 10.22 -6.41
C MET A 336 -14.51 9.17 -6.31
N MET A 337 -14.11 8.61 -7.46
CA MET A 337 -12.90 7.80 -7.56
C MET A 337 -11.67 8.69 -7.46
N ASP A 338 -10.55 8.10 -7.05
CA ASP A 338 -9.28 8.80 -6.87
C ASP A 338 -9.44 10.07 -6.04
N ALA A 339 -9.97 9.96 -4.83
CA ALA A 339 -10.09 11.09 -3.91
C ALA A 339 -8.68 11.49 -3.37
N PRO A 340 -8.34 11.50 -2.06
CA PRO A 340 -6.97 11.85 -1.67
C PRO A 340 -6.00 10.68 -1.98
N VAL A 341 -4.77 11.00 -2.40
CA VAL A 341 -3.65 10.06 -2.33
C VAL A 341 -3.24 9.92 -0.86
N ILE A 342 -3.18 8.69 -0.34
CA ILE A 342 -2.76 8.43 1.05
C ILE A 342 -1.29 8.01 1.06
N VAL A 343 -0.45 8.77 1.77
CA VAL A 343 1.00 8.54 1.89
C VAL A 343 1.44 8.53 3.35
N ALA A 344 2.61 7.95 3.64
CA ALA A 344 3.17 7.91 5.00
C ALA A 344 4.48 8.65 5.20
N ALA A 345 5.23 8.90 4.13
CA ALA A 345 6.50 9.61 4.18
C ALA A 345 6.62 10.60 3.02
N VAL A 346 7.45 11.63 3.22
CA VAL A 346 7.81 12.60 2.18
C VAL A 346 9.30 12.50 1.97
N ASP A 347 9.72 12.23 0.73
CA ASP A 347 11.11 12.17 0.33
C ASP A 347 11.64 13.58 0.03
N SER A 348 12.57 14.04 0.87
CA SER A 348 13.25 15.33 0.71
C SER A 348 14.17 15.36 -0.50
N ASP A 349 14.72 14.21 -0.90
CA ASP A 349 15.72 14.11 -1.97
C ASP A 349 15.08 14.03 -3.36
N SER A 350 13.76 13.87 -3.44
CA SER A 350 13.00 13.74 -4.69
C SER A 350 13.49 12.62 -5.61
N LYS A 351 13.98 11.52 -5.02
CA LYS A 351 14.38 10.29 -5.72
C LYS A 351 13.15 9.45 -6.08
N VAL A 352 12.11 9.48 -5.27
CA VAL A 352 10.89 8.67 -5.48
C VAL A 352 10.07 9.21 -6.68
N PRO A 353 9.52 8.34 -7.55
CA PRO A 353 8.66 8.74 -8.65
C PRO A 353 7.35 9.38 -8.18
N THR A 354 6.68 10.07 -9.09
CA THR A 354 5.39 10.74 -8.82
C THR A 354 4.26 9.74 -8.52
N VAL A 355 3.48 9.98 -7.48
CA VAL A 355 2.33 9.18 -7.02
C VAL A 355 1.00 9.76 -7.56
N PRO A 356 0.00 8.96 -8.02
CA PRO A 356 0.01 7.51 -8.12
C PRO A 356 1.06 7.03 -9.13
N CYS A 357 1.92 6.12 -8.69
CA CYS A 357 2.93 5.53 -9.54
C CYS A 357 2.40 4.21 -10.07
N PHE A 358 2.57 3.98 -11.37
CA PHE A 358 2.38 2.68 -11.98
C PHE A 358 3.69 1.89 -11.83
N TYR A 359 3.72 0.96 -10.89
CA TYR A 359 4.88 0.13 -10.58
C TYR A 359 4.94 -1.06 -11.55
N THR A 360 5.13 -0.79 -12.84
CA THR A 360 5.14 -1.81 -13.90
C THR A 360 6.53 -2.26 -14.30
N MET A 361 7.58 -1.55 -13.86
CA MET A 361 8.96 -1.87 -14.21
C MET A 361 9.52 -2.93 -13.27
N SER A 362 10.10 -3.99 -13.84
CA SER A 362 10.96 -4.90 -13.10
C SER A 362 12.38 -4.38 -13.11
N THR A 363 12.98 -4.24 -11.94
CA THR A 363 14.40 -3.88 -11.80
C THR A 363 15.16 -5.10 -11.35
N ILE A 364 15.73 -5.82 -12.32
CA ILE A 364 16.57 -6.98 -12.08
C ILE A 364 18.01 -6.53 -12.32
N HIS A 365 18.79 -6.49 -11.24
CA HIS A 365 20.20 -6.18 -11.35
C HIS A 365 20.98 -7.45 -11.71
N PRO A 366 21.92 -7.40 -12.67
CA PRO A 366 22.86 -8.49 -12.88
C PRO A 366 23.67 -8.73 -11.61
N GLU A 367 24.27 -9.90 -11.47
CA GLU A 367 25.00 -10.25 -10.25
C GLU A 367 26.23 -9.34 -10.08
N TYR A 368 26.22 -8.45 -9.09
CA TYR A 368 27.37 -7.61 -8.78
C TYR A 368 28.40 -8.37 -7.94
N ARG A 369 29.67 -8.26 -8.33
CA ARG A 369 30.81 -8.69 -7.52
C ARG A 369 31.34 -7.51 -6.72
N LEU A 370 31.26 -7.59 -5.40
CA LEU A 370 32.00 -6.70 -4.52
C LEU A 370 33.38 -7.33 -4.24
N GLY A 371 34.35 -7.07 -5.12
CA GLY A 371 35.77 -7.36 -4.89
C GLY A 371 36.25 -8.78 -5.26
N ALA A 372 37.21 -8.81 -6.20
CA ALA A 372 38.32 -9.77 -6.25
C ALA A 372 39.37 -9.20 -7.24
N GLU A 373 40.09 -8.16 -6.81
CA GLU A 373 41.55 -8.09 -7.04
C GLU A 373 42.23 -8.55 -5.75
#